data_AF-A0AAE1IUX5-F1
#
_entry.id   AF-A0AAE1IUX5-F1
#
_cell.length_a   1.000
_cell.length_b   1.000
_cell.length_c   1.000
_cell.angle_alpha   90.00
_cell.angle_beta   90.00
_cell.angle_gamma   90.00
#
_symmetry.space_group_name_H-M   'P 1'
#
loop_
_entity.id
_entity.type
_entity.pdbx_description
1 polymer ?
#
loop_
_entity_poly.entity_id
_entity_poly.type
_entity_poly.pdbx_seq_one_letter_code
_entity_poly.pdbx_strand_id
1 'polypeptide(L)'
;MANLEVIPNGKDYKAANHQFKLLFNTATYVKEENVDIPLSVFDFFPIKDILTQTVDTHTMFLFDVIAFLISIDTLEEYYSGIDHKTKLRLMLGDGRGNTVQMVLYDDCASTFAA
;
A
#
# COMPACT_ATOMS: atom_id res chain seq x y z
N MET A 1 2.62 -20.58 14.80
CA MET A 1 1.20 -20.69 14.40
C MET A 1 0.95 -22.05 13.75
N ALA A 2 -0.22 -22.66 13.95
CA ALA A 2 -0.59 -23.97 13.43
C ALA A 2 -2.11 -24.08 13.17
N ASN A 3 -2.54 -25.14 12.46
CA ASN A 3 -3.95 -25.43 12.13
C ASN A 3 -4.66 -24.32 11.35
N LEU A 4 -4.06 -23.92 10.24
CA LEU A 4 -4.56 -22.85 9.37
C LEU A 4 -4.99 -23.44 8.03
N GLU A 5 -5.85 -22.74 7.33
CA GLU A 5 -6.18 -23.04 5.94
C GLU A 5 -5.31 -22.20 4.99
N VAL A 6 -4.81 -22.84 3.94
CA VAL A 6 -4.09 -22.19 2.86
C VAL A 6 -5.04 -22.11 1.66
N ILE A 7 -5.40 -20.89 1.27
CA ILE A 7 -6.35 -20.65 0.18
C ILE A 7 -5.73 -19.78 -0.91
N PRO A 8 -6.24 -19.83 -2.16
CA PRO A 8 -5.76 -18.96 -3.22
C PRO A 8 -5.86 -17.47 -2.85
N ASN A 9 -4.79 -16.73 -3.13
CA ASN A 9 -4.75 -15.28 -2.99
C ASN A 9 -5.40 -14.62 -4.22
N GLY A 10 -6.74 -14.62 -4.22
CA GLY A 10 -7.62 -14.12 -5.29
C GLY A 10 -7.50 -12.61 -5.57
N LYS A 11 -8.23 -12.13 -6.58
CA LYS A 11 -7.94 -10.85 -7.28
C LYS A 11 -8.15 -9.57 -6.45
N ASP A 12 -9.05 -9.57 -5.47
CA ASP A 12 -9.41 -8.33 -4.78
C ASP A 12 -8.53 -8.12 -3.52
N TYR A 13 -7.89 -6.95 -3.44
CA TYR A 13 -7.13 -6.45 -2.29
C TYR A 13 -5.93 -7.32 -1.86
N LYS A 14 -5.10 -7.74 -2.82
CA LYS A 14 -3.86 -8.47 -2.52
C LYS A 14 -2.81 -7.52 -1.94
N ALA A 15 -2.44 -7.75 -0.68
CA ALA A 15 -1.35 -7.01 -0.03
C ALA A 15 0.05 -7.54 -0.37
N ALA A 16 0.15 -8.76 -0.92
CA ALA A 16 1.42 -9.40 -1.26
C ALA A 16 1.32 -10.20 -2.56
N ASN A 17 2.43 -10.29 -3.29
CA ASN A 17 2.57 -11.08 -4.52
C ASN A 17 2.79 -12.59 -4.26
N HIS A 18 2.11 -13.12 -3.24
CA HIS A 18 2.12 -14.57 -2.96
C HIS A 18 0.88 -15.24 -3.57
N GLN A 19 1.03 -16.47 -4.07
CA GLN A 19 -0.08 -17.22 -4.69
C GLN A 19 -1.16 -17.64 -3.70
N PHE A 20 -0.81 -17.69 -2.41
CA PHE A 20 -1.68 -18.14 -1.33
C PHE A 20 -1.79 -17.11 -0.21
N LYS A 21 -2.92 -17.13 0.51
CA LYS A 21 -3.14 -16.42 1.77
C LYS A 21 -3.58 -17.41 2.86
N LEU A 22 -3.35 -17.04 4.10
CA LEU A 22 -3.71 -17.85 5.27
C LEU A 22 -5.09 -17.43 5.79
N LEU A 23 -5.96 -18.40 6.02
CA LEU A 23 -7.27 -18.22 6.63
C LEU A 23 -7.26 -18.85 8.03
N PHE A 24 -7.67 -18.06 9.01
CA PHE A 24 -7.79 -18.52 10.40
C PHE A 24 -9.17 -19.14 10.58
N ASN A 25 -9.21 -20.28 11.25
CA ASN A 25 -10.44 -21.00 11.58
C ASN A 25 -10.50 -21.29 13.09
N THR A 26 -11.56 -21.96 13.52
CA THR A 26 -11.80 -22.27 14.94
C THR A 26 -10.76 -23.21 15.57
N ALA A 27 -9.98 -23.93 14.75
CA ALA A 27 -8.92 -24.81 15.21
C ALA A 27 -7.53 -24.14 15.19
N THR A 28 -7.41 -22.93 14.64
CA THR A 28 -6.16 -22.20 14.52
C THR A 28 -5.54 -21.92 15.89
N TYR A 29 -4.26 -22.25 16.01
CA TYR A 29 -3.47 -22.03 17.22
C TYR A 29 -2.35 -21.02 16.96
N VAL A 30 -2.30 -19.98 17.78
CA VAL A 30 -1.27 -18.95 17.77
C VAL A 30 -0.59 -18.94 19.14
N LYS A 31 0.74 -18.95 19.13
CA LYS A 31 1.57 -18.87 20.31
C LYS A 31 2.65 -17.83 20.06
N GLU A 32 2.86 -16.98 21.05
CA GLU A 32 3.95 -16.02 21.06
C GLU A 32 5.28 -16.75 21.26
N GLU A 33 6.27 -16.43 20.44
CA GLU A 33 7.61 -16.97 20.52
C GLU A 33 8.63 -15.85 20.27
N ASN A 34 9.73 -15.88 21.03
CA ASN A 34 10.86 -14.99 20.81
C ASN A 34 11.70 -15.55 19.66
N VAL A 35 11.37 -15.09 18.46
CA VAL A 35 12.08 -15.41 17.21
C VAL A 35 12.54 -14.13 16.56
N ASP A 36 13.71 -14.19 15.92
CA ASP A 36 14.27 -13.08 15.14
C ASP A 36 13.47 -12.90 13.85
N ILE A 37 12.38 -12.12 13.94
CA ILE A 37 11.55 -11.72 12.80
C ILE A 37 12.08 -10.40 12.25
N PRO A 38 12.29 -10.27 10.92
CA PRO A 38 12.65 -8.99 10.32
C PRO A 38 11.59 -7.91 10.64
N LEU A 39 12.04 -6.78 11.18
CA LEU A 39 11.16 -5.67 11.59
C LEU A 39 10.48 -4.96 10.41
N SER A 40 11.00 -5.14 9.19
CA SER A 40 10.48 -4.50 8.00
C SER A 40 10.67 -5.43 6.82
N VAL A 41 9.57 -5.81 6.18
CA VAL A 41 9.55 -6.66 4.99
C VAL A 41 8.91 -5.85 3.87
N PHE A 42 9.62 -4.80 3.43
CA PHE A 42 9.20 -4.00 2.28
C PHE A 42 9.70 -4.64 0.99
N ASP A 43 8.82 -4.71 0.00
CA ASP A 43 9.17 -5.13 -1.36
C ASP A 43 9.05 -3.92 -2.30
N PHE A 44 10.09 -3.07 -2.29
CA PHE A 44 10.04 -1.78 -2.97
C PHE A 44 9.93 -1.92 -4.49
N PHE A 45 8.81 -1.44 -5.02
CA PHE A 45 8.51 -1.39 -6.43
C PHE A 45 9.07 -0.11 -7.07
N PRO A 46 9.92 -0.21 -8.11
CA PRO A 46 10.51 0.98 -8.74
C PRO A 46 9.47 1.88 -9.40
N ILE A 47 9.62 3.20 -9.26
CA ILE A 47 8.71 4.17 -9.90
C ILE A 47 8.62 3.96 -11.42
N LYS A 48 9.75 3.69 -12.09
CA LYS A 48 9.77 3.40 -13.53
C LYS A 48 8.81 2.27 -13.92
N ASP A 49 8.66 1.25 -13.07
CA ASP A 49 7.85 0.07 -13.37
C ASP A 49 6.37 0.38 -13.13
N ILE A 50 6.05 1.24 -12.15
CA ILE A 50 4.70 1.81 -11.95
C ILE A 50 4.25 2.57 -13.20
N LEU A 51 5.13 3.41 -13.76
CA LEU A 51 4.82 4.23 -14.94
C LEU A 51 4.57 3.39 -16.21
N THR A 52 5.05 2.14 -16.24
CA THR A 52 4.80 1.21 -17.35
C THR A 52 3.51 0.39 -17.19
N GLN A 53 2.83 0.48 -16.05
CA GLN A 53 1.56 -0.22 -15.83
C GLN A 53 0.46 0.40 -16.70
N THR A 54 -0.24 -0.44 -17.46
CA THR A 54 -1.42 -0.10 -18.24
C THR A 54 -2.65 -0.79 -17.66
N VAL A 55 -3.86 -0.48 -18.12
CA VAL A 55 -5.08 -1.19 -17.69
C VAL A 55 -4.95 -2.72 -17.89
N ASP A 56 -4.27 -3.14 -18.96
CA ASP A 56 -4.06 -4.56 -19.30
C ASP A 56 -2.89 -5.22 -18.55
N THR A 57 -1.93 -4.41 -18.08
CA THR A 57 -0.71 -4.89 -17.39
C THR A 57 -0.69 -4.52 -15.91
N HIS A 58 -1.74 -3.86 -15.42
CA HIS A 58 -1.86 -3.40 -14.04
C HIS A 58 -1.83 -4.61 -13.11
N THR A 59 -0.88 -4.55 -12.21
CA THR A 59 -0.69 -5.50 -11.14
C THR A 59 -1.84 -5.44 -10.14
N MET A 60 -2.52 -6.56 -9.93
CA MET A 60 -3.70 -6.69 -9.04
C MET A 60 -3.34 -6.68 -7.53
N PHE A 61 -2.20 -6.12 -7.14
CA PHE A 61 -1.73 -6.06 -5.75
C PHE A 61 -1.11 -4.70 -5.41
N LEU A 62 -1.06 -4.37 -4.12
CA LEU A 62 -0.53 -3.10 -3.62
C LEU A 62 1.00 -3.05 -3.72
N PHE A 63 1.56 -1.87 -4.00
CA PHE A 63 3.00 -1.65 -4.11
C PHE A 63 3.56 -0.99 -2.85
N ASP A 64 4.74 -1.42 -2.42
CA ASP A 64 5.57 -0.62 -1.52
C ASP A 64 6.43 0.32 -2.37
N VAL A 65 6.48 1.61 -2.04
CA VAL A 65 7.26 2.59 -2.81
C VAL A 65 8.12 3.40 -1.86
N ILE A 66 9.40 3.56 -2.22
CA ILE A 66 10.31 4.50 -1.57
C ILE A 66 10.77 5.55 -2.59
N ALA A 67 10.67 6.82 -2.21
CA ALA A 67 10.92 7.94 -3.11
C ALA A 67 11.25 9.22 -2.34
N PHE A 68 11.88 10.16 -3.03
CA PHE A 68 12.09 11.52 -2.54
C PHE A 68 10.82 12.34 -2.71
N LEU A 69 10.43 13.08 -1.67
CA LEU A 69 9.37 14.06 -1.75
C LEU A 69 9.87 15.30 -2.50
N ILE A 70 9.25 15.59 -3.65
CA ILE A 70 9.61 16.71 -4.52
C ILE A 70 8.77 17.94 -4.18
N SER A 71 7.45 17.76 -4.06
CA SER A 71 6.52 18.84 -3.73
C SER A 71 5.29 18.32 -3.02
N ILE A 72 4.64 19.24 -2.31
CA ILE A 72 3.39 19.04 -1.57
C ILE A 72 2.43 20.10 -2.12
N ASP A 73 1.24 19.67 -2.57
CA ASP A 73 0.19 20.59 -2.98
C ASP A 73 -0.59 21.12 -1.77
N THR A 74 -1.55 22.01 -1.98
CA THR A 74 -2.44 22.47 -0.90
C THR A 74 -3.41 21.37 -0.47
N LEU A 75 -3.71 21.30 0.83
CA LEU A 75 -4.77 20.44 1.35
C LEU A 75 -6.10 20.84 0.71
N GLU A 76 -6.77 19.89 0.07
CA GLU A 76 -8.06 20.08 -0.58
C GLU A 76 -9.16 19.41 0.22
N GLU A 77 -10.24 20.15 0.50
CA GLU A 77 -11.47 19.61 1.05
C GLU A 77 -12.48 19.32 -0.07
N TYR A 78 -13.21 18.21 0.03
CA TYR A 78 -14.25 17.85 -0.92
C TYR A 78 -15.37 17.05 -0.25
N TYR A 79 -16.52 16.96 -0.93
CA TYR A 79 -17.64 16.13 -0.50
C TYR A 79 -17.72 14.86 -1.35
N SER A 80 -17.82 13.72 -0.68
CA SER A 80 -18.10 12.42 -1.31
C SER A 80 -19.49 11.96 -0.86
N GLY A 81 -20.53 12.36 -1.60
CA GLY A 81 -21.91 12.20 -1.15
C GLY A 81 -22.22 13.15 0.00
N ILE A 82 -22.54 12.62 1.18
CA ILE A 82 -22.79 13.40 2.40
C ILE A 82 -21.53 13.59 3.26
N ASP A 83 -20.47 12.84 2.98
CA ASP A 83 -19.26 12.85 3.79
C ASP A 83 -18.33 13.98 3.34
N HIS A 84 -17.87 14.78 4.30
CA HIS A 84 -16.77 15.72 4.11
C HIS A 84 -15.44 14.95 4.20
N LYS A 85 -14.56 15.17 3.23
CA LYS A 85 -13.32 14.43 3.01
C LYS A 85 -12.18 15.39 2.71
N THR A 86 -10.96 15.00 3.06
CA THR A 86 -9.75 15.77 2.72
C THR A 86 -8.81 14.94 1.87
N LYS A 87 -8.04 15.61 1.02
CA LYS A 87 -6.97 14.97 0.25
C LYS A 87 -5.78 15.89 0.09
N LEU A 88 -4.59 15.32 0.04
CA LEU A 88 -3.33 16.02 -0.17
C LEU A 88 -2.55 15.32 -1.28
N ARG A 89 -2.15 16.08 -2.30
CA ARG A 89 -1.36 15.57 -3.42
C ARG A 89 0.12 15.80 -3.15
N LEU A 90 0.91 14.75 -3.33
CA LEU A 90 2.36 14.76 -3.20
C LEU A 90 2.99 14.38 -4.54
N MET A 91 4.07 15.06 -4.90
CA MET A 91 4.93 14.63 -6.01
C MET A 91 6.12 13.88 -5.43
N LEU A 92 6.29 12.61 -5.85
CA LEU A 92 7.38 11.76 -5.43
C LEU A 92 8.30 11.45 -6.61
N GLY A 93 9.61 11.32 -6.40
CA GLY A 93 10.53 10.91 -7.46
C GLY A 93 11.67 10.02 -6.98
N ASP A 94 12.25 9.27 -7.92
CA ASP A 94 13.30 8.28 -7.64
C ASP A 94 14.74 8.83 -7.76
N GLY A 95 14.88 10.15 -7.99
CA GLY A 95 16.18 10.80 -8.24
C GLY A 95 16.78 10.53 -9.62
N ARG A 96 16.09 9.77 -10.49
CA ARG A 96 16.50 9.46 -11.87
C ARG A 96 15.64 10.15 -12.92
N GLY A 97 14.81 11.11 -12.48
CA GLY A 97 13.88 11.85 -13.31
C GLY A 97 12.50 11.20 -13.45
N ASN A 98 12.26 10.02 -12.86
CA ASN A 98 10.92 9.44 -12.82
C ASN A 98 10.16 10.02 -11.64
N THR A 99 8.90 10.39 -11.88
CA THR A 99 8.02 10.97 -10.86
C THR A 99 6.64 10.35 -10.88
N VAL A 100 6.03 10.19 -9.71
CA VAL A 100 4.65 9.75 -9.54
C VAL A 100 3.92 10.68 -8.59
N GLN A 101 2.62 10.85 -8.84
CA GLN A 101 1.75 11.58 -7.94
C GLN A 101 1.11 10.61 -6.94
N MET A 102 1.27 10.90 -5.66
CA MET A 102 0.61 10.20 -4.55
C MET A 102 -0.50 11.08 -3.99
N VAL A 103 -1.60 10.47 -3.56
CA VAL A 103 -2.70 11.17 -2.88
C VAL A 103 -2.89 10.56 -1.50
N LEU A 104 -2.74 11.38 -0.46
CA LEU A 104 -3.16 11.06 0.90
C LEU A 104 -4.61 11.48 1.08
N TYR A 105 -5.37 10.73 1.88
CA TYR A 105 -6.77 11.00 2.17
C TYR A 105 -7.02 11.13 3.67
N ASP A 106 -8.02 11.95 4.03
CA ASP A 106 -8.56 12.13 5.38
C ASP A 106 -7.47 12.39 6.43
N ASP A 107 -7.47 11.63 7.54
CA ASP A 107 -6.54 11.83 8.66
C ASP A 107 -5.07 11.82 8.21
N CYS A 108 -4.71 11.00 7.22
CA CYS A 108 -3.36 10.98 6.67
C CYS A 108 -3.01 12.30 5.97
N ALA A 109 -3.94 12.89 5.23
CA ALA A 109 -3.76 14.18 4.56
C ALA A 109 -3.64 15.31 5.59
N SER A 110 -4.56 15.34 6.56
CA SER A 110 -4.63 16.39 7.58
C SER A 110 -3.43 16.37 8.52
N THR A 111 -3.00 15.18 8.96
CA THR A 111 -1.84 15.02 9.86
C THR A 111 -0.52 15.36 9.17
N PHE A 112 -0.39 15.04 7.88
CA PHE A 112 0.82 15.34 7.12
C PHE A 112 0.96 16.85 6.81
N ALA A 113 -0.17 17.55 6.65
CA ALA A 113 -0.18 18.99 6.35
C ALA A 113 -0.01 19.89 7.60
N ALA A 114 -0.10 19.33 8.80
CA ALA A 114 0.00 20.04 10.09
C ALA A 114 1.46 20.26 10.51
#